data_AF-A0A968JKL7-F1
#
_entry.id   AF-A0A968JKL7-F1
#
_cell.length_a   1.000
_cell.length_b   1.000
_cell.length_c   1.000
_cell.angle_alpha   90.00
_cell.angle_beta   90.00
_cell.angle_gamma   90.00
#
_symmetry.space_group_name_H-M   'P 1'
#
loop_
_entity.id
_entity.type
_entity.pdbx_description
1 polymer ?
#
loop_
_entity_poly.entity_id
_entity_poly.type
_entity_poly.pdbx_seq_one_letter_code
_entity_poly.pdbx_strand_id
1 'polypeptide(L)'
;MEWMLHTTRNIRNLPDWSEKPSESDETVLSLILKPVERKLGDLVVKGFSYQYSYKSQALRIYKITDLSSWEIDGTAVHNKFWMRGSGKSIFSITDNSQRFSTEYYLQGIANPNIFQFLPFQTQMQGFTFTESKKGVLLTIPSKVAHIRSLFEKWKNKDELVHFHEHCGDLTNEFQTSPVEVYWIPGEKDSTQTSNLYYDVRESVHNDLHEQVGMKRERISTYGLIEEWTEPDFDYYTRAGLKKLLDLGIKKVFIANHCQNTMNTWGLQNMCCNVDFKISEVVGEDKIKKFL
;
A
#
# COMPACT_ATOMS: atom_id res chain seq x y z
N MET A 1 -3.33 11.28 -6.04
CA MET A 1 -2.06 10.76 -6.61
C MET A 1 -0.95 11.20 -5.66
N GLU A 2 -0.33 10.27 -4.92
CA GLU A 2 0.73 10.63 -3.98
C GLU A 2 2.05 10.80 -4.75
N TRP A 3 2.61 12.00 -4.73
CA TRP A 3 3.99 12.22 -5.19
C TRP A 3 4.92 11.57 -4.18
N MET A 4 5.55 10.47 -4.57
CA MET A 4 6.61 9.82 -3.81
C MET A 4 7.90 10.60 -4.06
N LEU A 5 8.02 11.78 -3.47
CA LEU A 5 9.30 12.47 -3.38
C LEU A 5 10.18 11.66 -2.43
N HIS A 6 11.31 11.17 -2.93
CA HIS A 6 12.40 10.58 -2.16
C HIS A 6 13.15 11.60 -1.28
N THR A 7 12.48 12.70 -0.91
CA THR A 7 12.90 13.49 0.24
C THR A 7 12.58 12.66 1.48
N THR A 8 13.65 12.25 2.16
CA THR A 8 13.68 11.58 3.46
C THR A 8 12.52 12.05 4.34
N ARG A 9 11.39 11.32 4.35
CA ARG A 9 10.28 11.67 5.25
C ARG A 9 10.80 11.44 6.66
N ASN A 10 10.59 12.42 7.55
CA ASN A 10 11.03 12.30 8.94
C ASN A 10 10.51 10.99 9.52
N ILE A 11 11.43 10.11 9.92
CA ILE A 11 11.11 8.95 10.73
C ILE A 11 10.42 9.48 11.98
N ARG A 12 9.18 9.07 12.20
CA ARG A 12 8.48 9.45 13.43
C ARG A 12 8.91 8.47 14.51
N ASN A 13 9.42 9.01 15.61
CA ASN A 13 9.37 8.30 16.88
C ASN A 13 7.88 8.17 17.23
N LEU A 14 7.35 6.97 17.04
CA LEU A 14 6.03 6.63 17.54
C LEU A 14 6.20 6.38 19.05
N PRO A 15 5.49 7.12 19.91
CA PRO A 15 5.60 6.95 21.36
C PRO A 15 5.16 5.55 21.77
N ASP A 16 5.58 5.13 22.97
CA ASP A 16 5.14 3.86 23.56
C ASP A 16 3.61 3.88 23.75
N TRP A 17 2.94 2.81 23.33
CA TRP A 17 1.49 2.59 23.39
C TRP A 17 0.86 2.75 24.79
N SER A 18 1.68 2.69 25.84
CA SER A 18 1.25 2.88 27.23
C SER A 18 1.26 4.35 27.69
N GLU A 19 1.78 5.28 26.89
CA GLU A 19 1.78 6.71 27.23
C GLU A 19 0.37 7.29 27.17
N LYS A 20 -0.02 8.02 28.24
CA LYS A 20 -1.34 8.65 28.32
C LYS A 20 -1.42 9.84 27.36
N PRO A 21 -2.54 9.99 26.62
CA PRO A 21 -2.74 11.17 25.79
C PRO A 21 -2.85 12.42 26.67
N SER A 22 -2.45 13.56 26.12
CA SER A 22 -2.76 14.85 26.71
C SER A 22 -4.23 15.19 26.44
N GLU A 23 -4.93 15.66 27.46
CA GLU A 23 -6.30 16.15 27.30
C GLU A 23 -6.29 17.46 26.49
N SER A 24 -7.32 17.63 25.66
CA SER A 24 -7.60 18.89 24.99
C SER A 24 -9.06 19.22 25.22
N ASP A 25 -9.31 20.38 25.81
CA ASP A 25 -10.64 20.96 25.86
C ASP A 25 -11.17 21.11 24.43
N GLU A 26 -12.49 20.96 24.26
CA GLU A 26 -13.21 21.17 22.99
C GLU A 26 -12.84 20.23 21.84
N THR A 27 -12.18 19.11 22.12
CA THR A 27 -11.88 18.07 21.13
C THR A 27 -12.64 16.78 21.43
N VAL A 28 -13.30 16.24 20.40
CA VAL A 28 -14.04 14.97 20.48
C VAL A 28 -13.46 14.01 19.45
N LEU A 29 -13.02 12.84 19.92
CA LEU A 29 -12.71 11.69 19.08
C LEU A 29 -13.68 10.57 19.42
N SER A 30 -14.51 10.18 18.45
CA SER A 30 -15.51 9.11 18.60
C SER A 30 -15.10 7.88 17.80
N LEU A 31 -15.27 6.70 18.39
CA LEU A 31 -15.16 5.41 17.71
C LEU A 31 -16.56 4.90 17.36
N ILE A 32 -16.82 4.74 16.07
CA ILE A 32 -18.09 4.24 15.55
C ILE A 32 -17.92 2.77 15.18
N LEU A 33 -18.67 1.89 15.84
CA LEU A 33 -18.67 0.44 15.58
C LEU A 33 -20.00 0.02 14.93
N LYS A 34 -19.93 -0.82 13.90
CA LYS A 34 -21.12 -1.37 13.21
C LYS A 34 -20.91 -2.83 12.83
N PRO A 35 -21.94 -3.70 12.91
CA PRO A 35 -21.85 -5.02 12.30
C PRO A 35 -21.78 -4.88 10.78
N VAL A 36 -21.00 -5.73 10.13
CA VAL A 36 -20.87 -5.76 8.67
C VAL A 36 -20.88 -7.20 8.16
N GLU A 37 -21.32 -7.35 6.92
CA GLU A 37 -21.31 -8.60 6.18
C GLU A 37 -20.75 -8.33 4.77
N ARG A 38 -19.91 -9.22 4.27
CA ARG A 38 -19.28 -9.10 2.95
C ARG A 38 -19.30 -10.45 2.24
N LYS A 39 -19.46 -10.41 0.92
CA LYS A 39 -19.28 -11.58 0.06
C LYS A 39 -17.84 -11.62 -0.47
N LEU A 40 -17.14 -12.72 -0.24
CA LEU A 40 -15.77 -13.00 -0.68
C LEU A 40 -15.80 -14.29 -1.50
N GLY A 41 -15.77 -14.18 -2.83
CA GLY A 41 -16.05 -15.32 -3.70
C GLY A 41 -17.44 -15.88 -3.43
N ASP A 42 -17.54 -17.16 -3.07
CA ASP A 42 -18.80 -17.81 -2.68
C ASP A 42 -19.09 -17.76 -1.17
N LEU A 43 -18.18 -17.20 -0.38
CA LEU A 43 -18.30 -17.12 1.08
C LEU A 43 -18.96 -15.81 1.49
N VAL A 44 -19.92 -15.90 2.43
CA VAL A 44 -20.44 -14.74 3.14
C VAL A 44 -19.76 -14.67 4.51
N VAL A 45 -19.04 -13.58 4.77
CA VAL A 45 -18.29 -13.36 6.00
C VAL A 45 -18.94 -12.26 6.82
N LYS A 46 -18.98 -12.47 8.14
CA LYS A 46 -19.54 -11.52 9.11
C LYS A 46 -18.43 -10.98 9.99
N GLY A 47 -18.59 -9.74 10.39
CA GLY A 47 -17.60 -9.04 11.18
C GLY A 47 -18.15 -7.74 11.73
N PHE A 48 -17.25 -6.82 12.02
CA PHE A 48 -17.61 -5.45 12.41
C PHE A 48 -16.71 -4.47 11.68
N SER A 49 -17.19 -3.24 11.47
CA SER A 49 -16.38 -2.13 11.03
C SER A 49 -16.15 -1.16 12.19
N TYR A 50 -14.98 -0.57 12.24
CA TYR A 50 -14.68 0.56 13.10
C TYR A 50 -14.29 1.80 12.28
N GLN A 51 -14.65 2.98 12.75
CA GLN A 51 -14.34 4.26 12.11
C GLN A 51 -14.11 5.32 13.19
N TYR A 52 -13.05 6.12 13.05
CA TYR A 52 -12.85 7.28 13.92
C TYR A 52 -13.50 8.52 13.30
N SER A 53 -14.20 9.29 14.13
CA SER A 53 -14.75 10.60 13.80
C SER A 53 -14.19 11.63 14.77
N TYR A 54 -13.44 12.58 14.23
CA TYR A 54 -12.82 13.68 14.96
C TYR A 54 -13.59 14.99 14.72
N LYS A 55 -13.72 15.77 15.79
CA LYS A 55 -14.23 17.14 15.75
C LYS A 55 -13.54 18.00 16.80
N SER A 56 -13.07 19.18 16.43
CA SER A 56 -12.54 20.18 17.36
C SER A 56 -12.84 21.59 16.87
N GLN A 57 -13.04 22.53 17.79
CA GLN A 57 -13.18 23.95 17.44
C GLN A 57 -11.82 24.66 17.34
N ALA A 58 -10.83 24.20 18.12
CA ALA A 58 -9.53 24.85 18.26
C ALA A 58 -8.42 24.17 17.45
N LEU A 59 -8.47 22.84 17.31
CA LEU A 59 -7.37 22.06 16.74
C LEU A 59 -7.74 21.53 15.36
N ARG A 60 -6.92 21.89 14.37
CA ARG A 60 -6.98 21.27 13.05
C ARG A 60 -6.02 20.10 13.01
N ILE A 61 -6.48 18.97 12.47
CA ILE A 61 -5.64 17.80 12.21
C ILE A 61 -5.61 17.53 10.71
N TYR A 62 -4.52 16.93 10.26
CA TYR A 62 -4.37 16.44 8.87
C TYR A 62 -4.36 14.90 8.81
N LYS A 63 -4.37 14.23 9.97
CA LYS A 63 -4.43 12.77 10.03
C LYS A 63 -4.88 12.25 11.39
N ILE A 64 -5.39 11.02 11.38
CA ILE A 64 -5.51 10.15 12.55
C ILE A 64 -4.57 8.97 12.34
N THR A 65 -3.72 8.69 13.33
CA THR A 65 -2.95 7.45 13.35
C THR A 65 -3.73 6.44 14.18
N ASP A 66 -4.26 5.41 13.52
CA ASP A 66 -4.85 4.24 14.15
C ASP A 66 -3.73 3.24 14.46
N LEU A 67 -3.71 2.75 15.70
CA LEU A 67 -2.74 1.78 16.20
C LEU A 67 -3.53 0.59 16.73
N SER A 68 -3.29 -0.59 16.16
CA SER A 68 -3.96 -1.83 16.57
C SER A 68 -3.02 -3.02 16.47
N SER A 69 -3.41 -4.14 17.07
CA SER A 69 -2.81 -5.44 16.83
C SER A 69 -3.96 -6.42 16.53
N TRP A 70 -3.73 -7.34 15.60
CA TRP A 70 -4.77 -8.26 15.12
C TRP A 70 -4.20 -9.67 15.03
N GLU A 71 -4.29 -10.39 16.14
CA GLU A 71 -3.79 -11.74 16.28
C GLU A 71 -4.93 -12.76 16.40
N ILE A 72 -4.78 -13.87 15.70
CA ILE A 72 -5.63 -15.03 15.93
C ILE A 72 -5.24 -15.63 17.29
N ASP A 73 -6.22 -15.90 18.15
CA ASP A 73 -6.04 -16.35 19.54
C ASP A 73 -5.30 -15.39 20.49
N GLY A 74 -5.06 -14.14 20.08
CA GLY A 74 -4.34 -13.17 20.91
C GLY A 74 -2.84 -13.43 21.03
N THR A 75 -2.25 -14.19 20.09
CA THR A 75 -0.80 -14.40 19.98
C THR A 75 -0.33 -14.23 18.55
N ALA A 76 0.80 -13.55 18.35
CA ALA A 76 1.40 -13.41 17.04
C ALA A 76 2.06 -14.73 16.60
N VAL A 77 2.53 -15.55 17.54
CA VAL A 77 3.16 -16.84 17.24
C VAL A 77 2.15 -17.79 16.58
N HIS A 78 2.63 -18.53 15.58
CA HIS A 78 1.85 -19.42 14.71
C HIS A 78 0.97 -18.73 13.65
N ASN A 79 0.96 -17.39 13.60
CA ASN A 79 0.32 -16.66 12.52
C ASN A 79 1.26 -16.50 11.31
N LYS A 80 0.67 -16.44 10.13
CA LYS A 80 1.33 -16.04 8.88
C LYS A 80 0.69 -14.76 8.39
N PHE A 81 1.50 -13.73 8.18
CA PHE A 81 1.06 -12.47 7.65
C PHE A 81 1.37 -12.36 6.16
N TRP A 82 0.33 -12.15 5.34
CA TRP A 82 0.42 -12.06 3.88
C TRP A 82 0.27 -10.60 3.47
N MET A 83 1.36 -10.00 2.98
CA MET A 83 1.41 -8.59 2.67
C MET A 83 2.33 -8.29 1.48
N ARG A 84 1.79 -7.70 0.42
CA ARG A 84 2.59 -7.14 -0.67
C ARG A 84 3.37 -5.92 -0.16
N GLY A 85 4.63 -5.82 -0.60
CA GLY A 85 5.55 -4.76 -0.22
C GLY A 85 6.96 -5.04 -0.76
N SER A 86 7.95 -4.30 -0.28
CA SER A 86 9.36 -4.46 -0.64
C SER A 86 10.05 -5.63 0.08
N GLY A 87 9.47 -6.13 1.17
CA GLY A 87 9.97 -7.26 1.96
C GLY A 87 9.39 -8.62 1.56
N LYS A 88 9.52 -9.61 2.48
CA LYS A 88 8.90 -10.93 2.32
C LYS A 88 7.39 -10.81 2.26
N SER A 89 6.77 -11.32 1.19
CA SER A 89 5.32 -11.20 0.99
C SER A 89 4.49 -12.11 1.90
N ILE A 90 5.09 -13.18 2.42
CA ILE A 90 4.49 -14.06 3.42
C ILE A 90 5.50 -14.20 4.56
N PHE A 91 5.11 -13.75 5.74
CA PHE A 91 5.93 -13.82 6.94
C PHE A 91 5.31 -14.78 7.94
N SER A 92 5.97 -15.91 8.21
CA SER A 92 5.53 -16.87 9.22
C SER A 92 6.18 -16.53 10.56
N ILE A 93 5.36 -16.28 11.58
CA ILE A 93 5.82 -15.99 12.94
C ILE A 93 5.90 -17.32 13.69
N THR A 94 7.11 -17.84 13.88
CA THR A 94 7.36 -19.11 14.57
C THR A 94 7.72 -18.94 16.03
N ASP A 95 8.23 -17.76 16.40
CA ASP A 95 8.65 -17.45 17.77
C ASP A 95 8.75 -15.94 18.01
N ASN A 96 8.80 -15.56 19.28
CA ASN A 96 8.81 -14.15 19.68
C ASN A 96 10.12 -13.42 19.37
N SER A 97 11.24 -14.12 19.13
CA SER A 97 12.53 -13.48 18.86
C SER A 97 12.62 -12.90 17.44
N GLN A 98 11.70 -13.30 16.56
CA GLN A 98 11.64 -12.81 15.19
C GLN A 98 11.20 -11.35 15.13
N ARG A 99 11.81 -10.62 14.18
CA ARG A 99 11.47 -9.25 13.81
C ARG A 99 10.94 -9.22 12.38
N PHE A 100 9.94 -8.39 12.15
CA PHE A 100 9.43 -8.06 10.82
C PHE A 100 9.02 -6.59 10.78
N SER A 101 9.20 -5.98 9.61
CA SER A 101 8.71 -4.64 9.33
C SER A 101 8.42 -4.53 7.84
N THR A 102 7.37 -3.80 7.49
CA THR A 102 7.06 -3.44 6.10
C THR A 102 7.70 -2.14 5.65
N GLU A 103 8.49 -1.49 6.51
CA GLU A 103 9.30 -0.35 6.13
C GLU A 103 10.15 -0.65 4.87
N TYR A 104 10.23 0.31 3.96
CA TYR A 104 11.11 0.17 2.80
C TYR A 104 12.53 0.65 3.13
N TYR A 105 13.36 -0.34 3.45
CA TYR A 105 14.80 -0.19 3.59
C TYR A 105 15.54 -0.59 2.30
N LEU A 106 16.38 0.29 1.74
CA LEU A 106 17.23 0.02 0.58
C LEU A 106 18.71 0.07 0.99
N GLN A 107 19.33 -1.11 1.11
CA GLN A 107 20.73 -1.22 1.51
C GLN A 107 21.67 -0.63 0.44
N GLY A 108 22.73 0.06 0.88
CA GLY A 108 23.82 0.50 0.01
C GLY A 108 23.65 1.90 -0.59
N ILE A 109 22.64 2.66 -0.19
CA ILE A 109 22.48 4.07 -0.57
C ILE A 109 22.63 5.01 0.62
N ALA A 110 22.95 6.29 0.35
CA ALA A 110 23.29 7.28 1.38
C ALA A 110 22.20 7.51 2.44
N ASN A 111 20.91 7.38 2.05
CA ASN A 111 19.82 7.26 3.01
C ASN A 111 19.04 5.96 2.74
N PRO A 112 19.32 4.88 3.48
CA PRO A 112 18.70 3.58 3.21
C PRO A 112 17.26 3.49 3.72
N ASN A 113 16.82 4.40 4.61
CA ASN A 113 15.44 4.44 5.10
C ASN A 113 14.59 5.26 4.12
N ILE A 114 13.99 4.59 3.14
CA ILE A 114 13.27 5.26 2.07
C ILE A 114 11.88 5.68 2.53
N PHE A 115 11.12 4.74 3.10
CA PHE A 115 9.75 4.99 3.55
C PHE A 115 9.38 4.14 4.78
N GLN A 116 9.10 4.81 5.90
CA GLN A 116 8.56 4.17 7.11
C GLN A 116 7.13 3.64 6.88
N PHE A 117 6.23 4.49 6.37
CA PHE A 117 4.85 4.14 6.07
C PHE A 117 4.61 4.07 4.56
N LEU A 118 4.02 2.97 4.08
CA LEU A 118 3.76 2.74 2.65
C LEU A 118 2.28 2.98 2.31
N PRO A 119 1.97 3.51 1.11
CA PRO A 119 0.59 3.66 0.62
C PRO A 119 -0.15 2.31 0.64
N PHE A 120 -1.17 2.19 1.49
CA PHE A 120 -1.77 0.90 1.80
C PHE A 120 -2.59 0.34 0.63
N GLN A 121 -3.43 1.18 0.01
CA GLN A 121 -4.35 0.79 -1.07
C GLN A 121 -3.70 0.68 -2.45
N THR A 122 -2.50 1.25 -2.65
CA THR A 122 -1.84 1.29 -3.96
C THR A 122 -0.54 0.48 -4.00
N GLN A 123 0.34 0.65 -3.02
CA GLN A 123 1.66 0.00 -3.00
C GLN A 123 1.62 -1.38 -2.31
N MET A 124 0.91 -1.49 -1.19
CA MET A 124 0.79 -2.74 -0.46
C MET A 124 -0.27 -3.62 -1.14
N GLN A 125 -1.51 -3.65 -0.65
CA GLN A 125 -2.59 -4.40 -1.33
C GLN A 125 -4.01 -3.93 -0.99
N GLY A 126 -4.16 -2.99 -0.05
CA GLY A 126 -5.43 -2.43 0.40
C GLY A 126 -6.16 -3.23 1.48
N PHE A 127 -5.58 -4.32 1.98
CA PHE A 127 -6.14 -5.13 3.06
C PHE A 127 -5.04 -5.91 3.79
N THR A 128 -5.31 -6.36 5.01
CA THR A 128 -4.45 -7.31 5.73
C THR A 128 -5.01 -8.72 5.63
N PHE A 129 -4.12 -9.71 5.66
CA PHE A 129 -4.49 -11.12 5.61
C PHE A 129 -3.57 -11.91 6.53
N THR A 130 -4.11 -12.33 7.66
CA THR A 130 -3.41 -13.12 8.69
C THR A 130 -4.02 -14.50 8.74
N GLU A 131 -3.21 -15.54 8.56
CA GLU A 131 -3.63 -16.95 8.57
C GLU A 131 -3.04 -17.67 9.78
N SER A 132 -3.82 -18.57 10.38
CA SER A 132 -3.31 -19.62 11.26
C SER A 132 -4.06 -20.93 10.99
N LYS A 133 -3.71 -21.99 11.73
CA LYS A 133 -4.47 -23.26 11.67
C LYS A 133 -5.95 -23.10 12.03
N LYS A 134 -6.32 -22.05 12.78
CA LYS A 134 -7.71 -21.84 13.21
C LYS A 134 -8.56 -21.10 12.18
N GLY A 135 -7.95 -20.46 11.19
CA GLY A 135 -8.67 -19.66 10.20
C GLY A 135 -7.89 -18.45 9.70
N VAL A 136 -8.63 -17.48 9.18
CA VAL A 136 -8.10 -16.26 8.58
C VAL A 136 -8.74 -15.02 9.21
N LEU A 137 -7.91 -14.05 9.57
CA LEU A 137 -8.31 -12.73 10.05
C LEU A 137 -7.97 -11.68 8.98
N LEU A 138 -8.93 -10.81 8.68
CA LEU A 138 -8.82 -9.79 7.64
C LEU A 138 -9.13 -8.41 8.21
N THR A 139 -8.40 -7.38 7.76
CA THR A 139 -8.82 -5.98 7.89
C THR A 139 -8.86 -5.29 6.53
N ILE A 140 -9.93 -4.55 6.25
CA ILE A 140 -10.21 -3.93 4.94
C ILE A 140 -10.73 -2.50 5.15
N PRO A 141 -9.96 -1.45 4.80
CA PRO A 141 -10.50 -0.10 4.67
C PRO A 141 -11.48 -0.05 3.48
N SER A 142 -12.76 0.04 3.80
CA SER A 142 -13.88 -0.15 2.86
C SER A 142 -14.03 0.98 1.83
N LYS A 143 -13.44 2.15 2.10
CA LYS A 143 -13.47 3.30 1.19
C LYS A 143 -12.10 3.70 0.69
N VAL A 144 -12.06 4.19 -0.56
CA VAL A 144 -10.86 4.85 -1.11
C VAL A 144 -10.51 6.04 -0.24
N ALA A 145 -9.29 6.03 0.30
CA ALA A 145 -8.78 7.08 1.16
C ALA A 145 -7.25 7.12 1.11
N HIS A 146 -6.65 8.24 1.48
CA HIS A 146 -5.21 8.31 1.64
C HIS A 146 -4.80 7.64 2.96
N ILE A 147 -4.48 6.34 2.87
CA ILE A 147 -4.04 5.55 4.02
C ILE A 147 -2.59 5.13 3.78
N ARG A 148 -1.72 5.43 4.74
CA ARG A 148 -0.35 4.91 4.78
C ARG A 148 -0.24 3.92 5.93
N SER A 149 0.52 2.86 5.75
CA SER A 149 0.57 1.79 6.75
C SER A 149 1.97 1.26 6.97
N LEU A 150 2.19 0.82 8.20
CA LEU A 150 3.39 0.16 8.68
C LEU A 150 2.92 -1.02 9.52
N PHE A 151 3.49 -2.19 9.27
CA PHE A 151 3.23 -3.39 10.05
C PHE A 151 4.53 -3.88 10.65
N GLU A 152 4.55 -4.10 11.96
CA GLU A 152 5.78 -4.49 12.67
C GLU A 152 5.55 -5.63 13.63
N LYS A 153 6.42 -6.63 13.55
CA LYS A 153 6.63 -7.60 14.62
C LYS A 153 7.90 -7.21 15.34
N TRP A 154 7.78 -6.76 16.58
CA TRP A 154 8.94 -6.43 17.41
C TRP A 154 9.52 -7.68 18.06
N LYS A 155 10.84 -7.66 18.26
CA LYS A 155 11.55 -8.74 18.94
C LYS A 155 11.09 -8.82 20.40
N ASN A 156 10.83 -10.04 20.87
CA ASN A 156 10.36 -10.37 22.22
C ASN A 156 8.98 -9.80 22.58
N LYS A 157 8.18 -9.39 21.59
CA LYS A 157 6.77 -9.01 21.75
C LYS A 157 5.89 -10.05 21.09
N ASP A 158 4.67 -10.26 21.56
CA ASP A 158 3.74 -11.28 21.02
C ASP A 158 2.61 -10.66 20.19
N GLU A 159 2.92 -9.55 19.53
CA GLU A 159 1.97 -8.75 18.75
C GLU A 159 2.56 -8.44 17.37
N LEU A 160 1.71 -8.40 16.36
CA LEU A 160 1.97 -7.79 15.07
C LEU A 160 1.24 -6.45 15.07
N VAL A 161 1.99 -5.36 15.25
CA VAL A 161 1.42 -4.02 15.34
C VAL A 161 1.07 -3.52 13.94
N HIS A 162 -0.15 -3.01 13.79
CA HIS A 162 -0.71 -2.40 12.61
C HIS A 162 -0.84 -0.89 12.85
N PHE A 163 -0.05 -0.11 12.14
CA PHE A 163 -0.17 1.34 12.14
C PHE A 163 -0.85 1.78 10.84
N HIS A 164 -1.97 2.48 10.94
CA HIS A 164 -2.66 3.09 9.82
C HIS A 164 -2.73 4.61 9.99
N GLU A 165 -2.02 5.36 9.15
CA GLU A 165 -2.18 6.81 9.06
C GLU A 165 -3.29 7.13 8.05
N HIS A 166 -4.47 7.47 8.55
CA HIS A 166 -5.55 8.02 7.76
C HIS A 166 -5.29 9.51 7.54
N CYS A 167 -4.89 9.86 6.34
CA CYS A 167 -4.52 11.22 5.96
C CYS A 167 -5.69 11.95 5.31
N GLY A 168 -5.76 13.25 5.53
CA GLY A 168 -6.68 14.18 4.88
C GLY A 168 -6.09 15.58 4.84
N ASP A 169 -6.95 16.55 4.54
CA ASP A 169 -6.59 17.96 4.60
C ASP A 169 -6.60 18.46 6.06
N LEU A 170 -5.93 19.59 6.30
CA LEU A 170 -5.90 20.24 7.60
C LEU A 170 -7.30 20.78 7.97
N THR A 171 -8.02 20.05 8.82
CA THR A 171 -9.46 20.25 9.07
C THR A 171 -9.81 20.14 10.56
N ASN A 172 -10.90 20.81 10.94
CA ASN A 172 -11.49 20.73 12.29
C ASN A 172 -12.41 19.51 12.46
N GLU A 173 -12.84 18.90 11.35
CA GLU A 173 -13.69 17.72 11.33
C GLU A 173 -13.09 16.71 10.35
N PHE A 174 -12.86 15.48 10.81
CA PHE A 174 -12.21 14.45 10.00
C PHE A 174 -12.79 13.07 10.32
N GLN A 175 -13.04 12.29 9.28
CA GLN A 175 -13.49 10.90 9.42
C GLN A 175 -12.55 9.97 8.66
N THR A 176 -12.15 8.88 9.32
CA THR A 176 -11.33 7.85 8.67
C THR A 176 -12.16 7.05 7.68
N SER A 177 -11.50 6.32 6.77
CA SER A 177 -12.16 5.22 6.05
C SER A 177 -12.60 4.16 7.07
N PRO A 178 -13.85 3.66 7.03
CA PRO A 178 -14.25 2.57 7.91
C PRO A 178 -13.41 1.32 7.62
N VAL A 179 -12.80 0.75 8.66
CA VAL A 179 -12.02 -0.48 8.57
C VAL A 179 -12.92 -1.64 8.99
N GLU A 180 -13.21 -2.52 8.04
CA GLU A 180 -13.93 -3.76 8.26
C GLU A 180 -12.97 -4.83 8.78
N VAL A 181 -13.39 -5.59 9.79
CA VAL A 181 -12.64 -6.69 10.42
C VAL A 181 -13.45 -7.96 10.31
N TYR A 182 -12.89 -8.99 9.68
CA TYR A 182 -13.56 -10.28 9.47
C TYR A 182 -12.76 -11.44 10.03
N TRP A 183 -13.46 -12.37 10.70
CA TRP A 183 -12.92 -13.64 11.14
C TRP A 183 -13.54 -14.79 10.34
N ILE A 184 -12.68 -15.59 9.71
CA ILE A 184 -13.08 -16.73 8.87
C ILE A 184 -12.53 -18.02 9.51
N PRO A 185 -13.29 -18.66 10.41
CA PRO A 185 -12.82 -19.83 11.14
C PRO A 185 -12.60 -21.04 10.22
N GLY A 186 -11.94 -22.04 10.78
CA GLY A 186 -11.70 -23.34 10.17
C GLY A 186 -10.33 -23.42 9.50
N GLU A 187 -9.68 -24.54 9.73
CA GLU A 187 -8.42 -24.90 9.08
C GLU A 187 -8.58 -24.91 7.55
N LYS A 188 -7.57 -24.40 6.86
CA LYS A 188 -7.51 -24.34 5.41
C LYS A 188 -6.19 -24.92 4.96
N ASP A 189 -6.21 -25.71 3.90
CA ASP A 189 -4.98 -26.08 3.22
C ASP A 189 -4.39 -24.88 2.46
N SER A 190 -3.16 -25.01 1.96
CA SER A 190 -2.47 -23.93 1.25
C SER A 190 -3.20 -23.45 -0.01
N THR A 191 -3.94 -24.33 -0.68
CA THR A 191 -4.71 -23.99 -1.89
C THR A 191 -5.95 -23.20 -1.52
N GLN A 192 -6.69 -23.66 -0.51
CA GLN A 192 -7.86 -22.97 0.03
C GLN A 192 -7.51 -21.57 0.55
N THR A 193 -6.41 -21.44 1.31
CA THR A 193 -5.94 -20.12 1.78
C THR A 193 -5.57 -19.21 0.60
N SER A 194 -4.86 -19.73 -0.39
CA SER A 194 -4.44 -18.95 -1.56
C SER A 194 -5.64 -18.48 -2.40
N ASN A 195 -6.64 -19.34 -2.58
CA ASN A 195 -7.89 -19.00 -3.27
C ASN A 195 -8.65 -17.91 -2.51
N LEU A 196 -8.80 -18.06 -1.18
CA LEU A 196 -9.44 -17.04 -0.35
C LEU A 196 -8.69 -15.70 -0.39
N TYR A 197 -7.36 -15.71 -0.35
CA TYR A 197 -6.55 -14.51 -0.51
C TYR A 197 -6.81 -13.84 -1.87
N TYR A 198 -6.92 -14.64 -2.94
CA TYR A 198 -7.27 -14.13 -4.26
C TYR A 198 -8.66 -13.52 -4.27
N ASP A 199 -9.68 -14.19 -3.72
CA ASP A 199 -11.06 -13.69 -3.65
C ASP A 199 -11.17 -12.38 -2.87
N VAL A 200 -10.44 -12.26 -1.75
CA VAL A 200 -10.33 -11.00 -0.99
C VAL A 200 -9.73 -9.92 -1.86
N ARG A 201 -8.60 -10.19 -2.51
CA ARG A 201 -7.93 -9.23 -3.38
C ARG A 201 -8.84 -8.78 -4.52
N GLU A 202 -9.56 -9.71 -5.15
CA GLU A 202 -10.50 -9.42 -6.21
C GLU A 202 -11.62 -8.49 -5.73
N SER A 203 -12.26 -8.83 -4.60
CA SER A 203 -13.32 -8.02 -4.00
C SER A 203 -12.82 -6.62 -3.66
N VAL A 204 -11.74 -6.51 -2.88
CA VAL A 204 -11.20 -5.20 -2.45
C VAL A 204 -10.79 -4.35 -3.64
N HIS A 205 -10.09 -4.93 -4.63
CA HIS A 205 -9.64 -4.17 -5.78
C HIS A 205 -10.81 -3.71 -6.63
N ASN A 206 -11.81 -4.55 -6.87
CA ASN A 206 -12.99 -4.14 -7.63
C ASN A 206 -13.74 -3.01 -6.93
N ASP A 207 -14.00 -3.14 -5.62
CA ASP A 207 -14.72 -2.12 -4.83
C ASP A 207 -13.99 -0.76 -4.87
N LEU A 208 -12.68 -0.76 -4.63
CA LEU A 208 -11.90 0.48 -4.61
C LEU A 208 -11.83 1.14 -5.99
N HIS A 209 -11.71 0.36 -7.06
CA HIS A 209 -11.69 0.89 -8.43
C HIS A 209 -13.06 1.45 -8.82
N GLU A 210 -14.14 0.76 -8.48
CA GLU A 210 -15.51 1.21 -8.75
C GLU A 210 -15.81 2.56 -8.08
N GLN A 211 -15.39 2.73 -6.82
CA GLN A 211 -15.59 3.98 -6.07
C GLN A 211 -14.99 5.23 -6.73
N VAL A 212 -13.88 5.08 -7.46
CA VAL A 212 -13.22 6.19 -8.18
C VAL A 212 -13.46 6.18 -9.69
N GLY A 213 -14.34 5.29 -10.17
CA GLY A 213 -14.63 5.16 -11.60
C GLY A 213 -13.44 4.71 -12.44
N MET A 214 -12.46 4.04 -11.83
CA MET A 214 -11.30 3.50 -12.54
C MET A 214 -11.58 2.10 -13.03
N LYS A 215 -11.12 1.77 -14.24
CA LYS A 215 -11.12 0.38 -14.70
C LYS A 215 -9.98 -0.37 -14.03
N ARG A 216 -10.25 -1.59 -13.61
CA ARG A 216 -9.20 -2.47 -13.12
C ARG A 216 -8.34 -2.95 -14.27
N GLU A 217 -7.06 -2.57 -14.25
CA GLU A 217 -6.08 -3.13 -15.17
C GLU A 217 -5.73 -4.56 -14.72
N ARG A 218 -6.06 -5.53 -15.56
CA ARG A 218 -5.66 -6.92 -15.36
C ARG A 218 -4.23 -7.09 -15.84
N ILE A 219 -3.51 -8.01 -15.20
CA ILE A 219 -2.19 -8.44 -15.66
C ILE A 219 -2.30 -8.79 -17.14
N SER A 220 -1.56 -8.07 -17.96
CA SER A 220 -1.42 -8.35 -19.37
C SER A 220 0.05 -8.40 -19.70
N THR A 221 0.44 -9.31 -20.59
CA THR A 221 1.80 -9.31 -21.13
C THR A 221 2.06 -7.99 -21.84
N TYR A 222 3.15 -7.33 -21.48
CA TYR A 222 3.63 -6.13 -22.15
C TYR A 222 5.15 -6.24 -22.34
N GLY A 223 5.65 -5.57 -23.37
CA GLY A 223 7.08 -5.37 -23.57
C GLY A 223 7.55 -4.16 -22.79
N LEU A 224 8.71 -4.24 -22.14
CA LEU A 224 9.34 -3.08 -21.50
C LEU A 224 10.52 -2.64 -22.35
N ILE A 225 10.51 -1.37 -22.74
CA ILE A 225 11.68 -0.69 -23.28
C ILE A 225 12.10 0.34 -22.23
N GLU A 226 13.22 0.07 -21.57
CA GLU A 226 13.76 0.90 -20.49
C GLU A 226 15.20 1.29 -20.84
N GLU A 227 15.46 2.59 -20.85
CA GLU A 227 16.79 3.16 -20.93
C GLU A 227 17.00 4.10 -19.75
N TRP A 228 18.16 4.01 -19.09
CA TRP A 228 18.49 4.81 -17.90
C TRP A 228 18.85 6.27 -18.23
N THR A 229 18.85 6.64 -19.51
CA THR A 229 19.26 7.94 -20.05
C THR A 229 18.15 8.51 -20.96
N GLU A 230 18.52 9.34 -21.94
CA GLU A 230 17.59 9.81 -22.96
C GLU A 230 17.05 8.62 -23.78
N PRO A 231 15.72 8.52 -24.00
CA PRO A 231 15.13 7.47 -24.81
C PRO A 231 15.48 7.59 -26.30
N ASP A 232 16.03 6.53 -26.89
CA ASP A 232 16.28 6.42 -28.33
C ASP A 232 15.02 5.95 -29.09
N PHE A 233 14.08 6.86 -29.29
CA PHE A 233 12.83 6.55 -30.02
C PHE A 233 13.05 6.06 -31.45
N ASP A 234 14.15 6.45 -32.11
CA ASP A 234 14.46 5.99 -33.46
C ASP A 234 14.84 4.51 -33.46
N TYR A 235 15.68 4.09 -32.50
CA TYR A 235 15.99 2.68 -32.29
C TYR A 235 14.77 1.88 -31.84
N TYR A 236 13.96 2.44 -30.94
CA TYR A 236 12.73 1.79 -30.47
C TYR A 236 11.82 1.49 -31.64
N THR A 237 11.58 2.47 -32.52
CA THR A 237 10.70 2.31 -33.67
C THR A 237 11.25 1.31 -34.69
N ARG A 238 12.53 1.45 -35.05
CA ARG A 238 13.16 0.65 -36.11
C ARG A 238 13.44 -0.80 -35.71
N ALA A 239 13.75 -1.06 -34.45
CA ALA A 239 14.23 -2.37 -34.00
C ALA A 239 13.45 -2.90 -32.78
N GLY A 240 13.24 -2.08 -31.75
CA GLY A 240 12.61 -2.50 -30.49
C GLY A 240 11.17 -2.96 -30.67
N LEU A 241 10.31 -2.04 -31.11
CA LEU A 241 8.88 -2.28 -31.36
C LEU A 241 8.67 -3.39 -32.38
N LYS A 242 9.44 -3.42 -33.47
CA LYS A 242 9.33 -4.49 -34.47
C LYS A 242 9.52 -5.87 -33.83
N LYS A 243 10.56 -6.06 -33.00
CA LYS A 243 10.80 -7.34 -32.31
C LYS A 243 9.66 -7.69 -31.36
N LEU A 244 9.15 -6.72 -30.60
CA LEU A 244 8.03 -6.94 -29.67
C LEU A 244 6.75 -7.33 -30.44
N LEU A 245 6.46 -6.65 -31.56
CA LEU A 245 5.33 -6.95 -32.43
C LEU A 245 5.45 -8.34 -33.09
N ASP A 246 6.65 -8.70 -33.57
CA ASP A 246 6.93 -10.03 -34.13
C ASP A 246 6.70 -11.15 -33.10
N LEU A 247 6.86 -10.86 -31.80
CA LEU A 247 6.55 -11.76 -30.67
C LEU A 247 5.08 -11.70 -30.23
N GLY A 248 4.22 -10.94 -30.92
CA GLY A 248 2.80 -10.81 -30.61
C GLY A 248 2.47 -9.88 -29.43
N ILE A 249 3.43 -9.08 -28.96
CA ILE A 249 3.24 -8.13 -27.87
C ILE A 249 2.46 -6.92 -28.37
N LYS A 250 1.31 -6.64 -27.75
CA LYS A 250 0.38 -5.56 -28.16
C LYS A 250 0.44 -4.32 -27.26
N LYS A 251 1.16 -4.40 -26.15
CA LYS A 251 1.33 -3.31 -25.18
C LYS A 251 2.80 -3.15 -24.90
N VAL A 252 3.30 -1.92 -24.98
CA VAL A 252 4.69 -1.60 -24.68
C VAL A 252 4.71 -0.49 -23.62
N PHE A 253 5.40 -0.75 -22.51
CA PHE A 253 5.70 0.25 -21.51
C PHE A 253 7.05 0.88 -21.83
N ILE A 254 7.10 2.21 -21.84
CA ILE A 254 8.30 2.99 -22.13
C ILE A 254 8.64 3.77 -20.88
N ALA A 255 9.73 3.37 -20.23
CA ALA A 255 10.23 4.10 -19.08
C ALA A 255 10.85 5.44 -19.53
N ASN A 256 10.82 6.46 -18.66
CA ASN A 256 11.66 7.66 -18.75
C ASN A 256 11.35 8.72 -19.83
N HIS A 257 10.12 8.74 -20.37
CA HIS A 257 9.65 9.81 -21.26
C HIS A 257 9.17 11.06 -20.50
N CYS A 258 8.68 10.88 -19.27
CA CYS A 258 8.34 11.99 -18.37
C CYS A 258 9.56 12.47 -17.57
N GLN A 259 9.50 13.70 -17.07
CA GLN A 259 10.52 14.28 -16.21
C GLN A 259 10.78 13.40 -14.99
N ASN A 260 12.01 12.96 -14.83
CA ASN A 260 12.54 12.29 -13.65
C ASN A 260 13.90 12.90 -13.29
N THR A 261 14.44 12.51 -12.14
CA THR A 261 15.68 13.13 -11.64
C THR A 261 16.89 12.87 -12.54
N MET A 262 16.89 11.78 -13.30
CA MET A 262 17.97 11.45 -14.24
C MET A 262 17.91 12.31 -15.50
N ASN A 263 16.76 12.36 -16.16
CA ASN A 263 16.61 13.08 -17.43
C ASN A 263 16.38 14.59 -17.27
N THR A 264 16.14 15.07 -16.04
CA THR A 264 15.96 16.50 -15.74
C THR A 264 17.21 17.10 -15.09
N TRP A 265 17.87 16.37 -14.19
CA TRP A 265 19.00 16.90 -13.41
C TRP A 265 20.26 16.01 -13.43
N GLY A 266 20.28 14.90 -14.18
CA GLY A 266 21.46 14.05 -14.33
C GLY A 266 21.84 13.25 -13.08
N LEU A 267 20.96 13.12 -12.09
CA LEU A 267 21.27 12.42 -10.83
C LEU A 267 20.96 10.92 -10.95
N GLN A 268 21.95 10.06 -10.68
CA GLN A 268 21.91 8.62 -10.96
C GLN A 268 21.07 7.76 -9.98
N ASN A 269 20.19 8.34 -9.16
CA ASN A 269 19.56 7.62 -8.05
C ASN A 269 18.04 7.53 -8.07
N MET A 270 17.32 8.03 -9.10
CA MET A 270 15.85 8.01 -9.09
C MET A 270 15.22 7.60 -10.43
N CYS A 271 14.47 6.50 -10.42
CA CYS A 271 13.67 6.02 -11.54
C CYS A 271 12.21 6.52 -11.52
N CYS A 272 11.77 7.23 -10.48
CA CYS A 272 10.40 7.74 -10.39
C CYS A 272 10.23 9.09 -11.11
N ASN A 273 9.12 9.25 -11.83
CA ASN A 273 8.73 10.52 -12.42
C ASN A 273 8.60 11.59 -11.32
N VAL A 274 9.22 12.74 -11.53
CA VAL A 274 9.11 13.93 -10.69
C VAL A 274 8.03 14.87 -11.20
N ASP A 275 7.70 14.79 -12.49
CA ASP A 275 6.51 15.40 -13.11
C ASP A 275 5.98 14.47 -14.22
N PHE A 276 4.70 14.56 -14.58
CA PHE A 276 4.14 13.88 -15.77
C PHE A 276 4.40 14.65 -17.06
N LYS A 277 5.02 15.83 -16.98
CA LYS A 277 5.52 16.55 -18.15
C LYS A 277 6.56 15.71 -18.88
N ILE A 278 6.55 15.82 -20.20
CA ILE A 278 7.61 15.28 -21.05
C ILE A 278 8.91 16.01 -20.70
N SER A 279 10.01 15.27 -20.52
CA SER A 279 11.31 15.90 -20.26
C SER A 279 11.77 16.72 -21.47
N GLU A 280 12.39 17.89 -21.23
CA GLU A 280 12.93 18.73 -22.31
C GLU A 280 13.96 17.97 -23.15
N VAL A 281 14.76 17.11 -22.52
CA VAL A 281 15.75 16.24 -23.18
C VAL A 281 15.07 15.27 -24.14
N VAL A 282 13.89 14.76 -23.75
CA VAL A 282 13.08 13.87 -24.58
C VAL A 282 12.43 14.65 -25.72
N GLY A 283 11.84 15.81 -25.43
CA GLY A 283 11.18 16.69 -26.39
C GLY A 283 9.82 16.19 -26.85
N GLU A 284 8.79 17.05 -26.77
CA GLU A 284 7.42 16.67 -27.15
C GLU A 284 7.30 16.21 -28.61
N ASP A 285 8.05 16.81 -29.53
CA ASP A 285 8.00 16.49 -30.94
C ASP A 285 8.56 15.10 -31.25
N LYS A 286 9.55 14.62 -30.48
CA LYS A 286 10.06 13.25 -30.63
C LYS A 286 9.01 12.23 -30.18
N ILE A 287 8.32 12.49 -29.06
CA ILE A 287 7.21 11.64 -28.60
C ILE A 287 6.05 11.64 -29.59
N LYS A 288 5.66 12.81 -30.11
CA LYS A 288 4.58 12.90 -31.11
C LYS A 288 4.87 12.11 -32.39
N LYS A 289 6.13 12.01 -32.80
CA LYS A 289 6.54 11.18 -33.95
C LYS A 289 6.54 9.68 -33.63
N PHE A 290 6.73 9.33 -32.36
CA PHE A 290 6.81 7.95 -31.89
C PHE A 290 5.43 7.32 -31.65
N LEU A 291 4.46 8.09 -31.18
CA LEU A 291 3.05 7.68 -30.98
C LEU A 291 2.30 7.56 -32.31
#